data_AF-A0A366LBS6-F1
#
_entry.id   AF-A0A366LBS6-F1
#
_cell.length_a   1.000
_cell.length_b   1.000
_cell.length_c   1.000
_cell.angle_alpha   90.00
_cell.angle_beta   90.00
_cell.angle_gamma   90.00
#
_symmetry.space_group_name_H-M   'P 1'
#
loop_
_entity.id
_entity.type
_entity.pdbx_description
1 polymer ?
#
loop_
_entity_poly.entity_id
_entity_poly.type
_entity_poly.pdbx_seq_one_letter_code
_entity_poly.pdbx_strand_id
1 'polypeptide(L)'
;MQENHPTESASESNFNESLCANCQLNIYEPGHAVNLCSDCRKKLIKFPIPKWIRFFALGILTVMVISLVRTQQYISAAIHLGKAENAIDQKHFLTAKRELALVLNKFPADFNANAYMMVASAYTFDFQAYQIAYAKIADVKTDDQDLFNTVNTASDYISQVFPKDTLMYKRIVAVANDKVKLLAMVDSTDEIVLKVHIANFLYETKDYDHVEGIVNKVLATDPNFYQALSLLTAVKRNTANMMKLWQYAIVYWHLTPKIFMF
;
A
#
# COMPACT_ATOMS: atom_id res chain seq x y z
N MET A 1 -37.71 43.10 28.77
CA MET A 1 -39.10 43.60 28.77
C MET A 1 -39.64 43.38 27.37
N GLN A 2 -40.42 42.32 27.16
CA GLN A 2 -41.09 42.01 25.90
C GLN A 2 -42.56 42.44 26.06
N GLU A 3 -43.02 43.32 25.17
CA GLU A 3 -44.40 43.78 25.11
C GLU A 3 -45.28 42.65 24.56
N ASN A 4 -46.23 42.19 25.38
CA ASN A 4 -47.25 41.23 24.98
C ASN A 4 -48.30 41.98 24.14
N HIS A 5 -48.25 41.81 22.81
CA HIS A 5 -49.34 42.25 21.94
C HIS A 5 -50.57 41.36 22.18
N PRO A 6 -51.74 41.93 22.45
CA PRO A 6 -52.98 41.18 22.57
C PRO A 6 -53.35 40.61 21.20
N THR A 7 -53.39 39.28 21.11
CA THR A 7 -53.86 38.55 19.95
C THR A 7 -55.37 38.78 19.82
N GLU A 8 -55.78 39.69 18.94
CA GLU A 8 -57.18 39.79 18.49
C GLU A 8 -57.62 38.43 17.97
N SER A 9 -58.59 37.82 18.64
CA SER A 9 -59.25 36.60 18.20
C SER A 9 -59.99 36.91 16.90
N ALA A 10 -59.41 36.47 15.78
CA ALA A 10 -60.04 36.56 14.47
C ALA A 10 -61.44 35.91 14.52
N SER A 11 -62.45 36.67 14.10
CA SER A 11 -63.83 36.25 13.89
C SER A 11 -63.91 34.83 13.31
N GLU A 12 -64.60 33.91 14.01
CA GLU A 12 -64.92 32.56 13.53
C GLU A 12 -65.72 32.65 12.23
N SER A 13 -65.01 32.62 11.10
CA SER A 13 -65.64 32.51 9.79
C SER A 13 -66.29 31.13 9.71
N ASN A 14 -67.60 31.08 9.52
CA ASN A 14 -68.38 29.85 9.29
C ASN A 14 -67.82 29.09 8.08
N PHE A 15 -66.85 28.21 8.29
CA PHE A 15 -66.31 27.31 7.27
C PHE A 15 -67.35 26.24 6.98
N ASN A 16 -67.90 26.29 5.78
CA ASN A 16 -68.85 25.29 5.34
C ASN A 16 -68.08 24.01 4.95
N GLU A 17 -68.16 22.96 5.77
CA GLU A 17 -67.42 21.69 5.58
C GLU A 17 -67.71 21.01 4.23
N SER A 18 -68.83 21.36 3.58
CA SER A 18 -69.25 20.86 2.28
C SER A 18 -68.55 21.51 1.08
N LEU A 19 -67.82 22.62 1.28
CA LEU A 19 -67.18 23.40 0.23
C LEU A 19 -65.66 23.23 0.24
N CYS A 20 -65.03 23.54 -0.88
CA CYS A 20 -63.57 23.47 -1.02
C CYS A 20 -62.85 24.37 0.00
N ALA A 21 -61.90 23.80 0.73
CA ALA A 21 -61.12 24.49 1.76
C ALA A 21 -60.30 25.68 1.24
N ASN A 22 -59.99 25.73 -0.06
CA ASN A 22 -59.18 26.81 -0.64
C ASN A 22 -60.03 27.93 -1.24
N CYS A 23 -61.04 27.61 -2.04
CA CYS A 23 -61.85 28.62 -2.73
C CYS A 23 -63.20 28.90 -2.07
N GLN A 24 -63.73 27.98 -1.27
CA GLN A 24 -65.10 27.99 -0.72
C GLN A 24 -66.23 28.20 -1.73
N LEU A 25 -65.98 28.02 -3.04
CA LEU A 25 -66.97 28.24 -4.10
C LEU A 25 -67.57 26.94 -4.65
N ASN A 26 -66.75 25.88 -4.73
CA ASN A 26 -67.12 24.62 -5.34
C ASN A 26 -67.18 23.49 -4.31
N ILE A 27 -68.03 22.49 -4.52
CA ILE A 27 -68.13 21.29 -3.69
C ILE A 27 -66.79 20.53 -3.73
N TYR A 28 -66.33 20.04 -2.58
CA TYR A 28 -65.09 19.27 -2.50
C TYR A 28 -65.25 17.89 -3.13
N GLU A 29 -64.16 17.33 -3.64
CA GLU A 29 -64.15 15.99 -4.22
C GLU A 29 -63.85 14.96 -3.10
N PRO A 30 -64.79 14.05 -2.75
CA PRO A 30 -64.60 13.10 -1.66
C PRO A 30 -63.54 12.04 -1.99
N GLY A 31 -62.93 11.45 -0.96
CA GLY A 31 -61.92 10.39 -1.13
C GLY A 31 -60.46 10.84 -1.02
N HIS A 32 -60.21 12.04 -0.50
CA HIS A 32 -58.87 12.57 -0.32
C HIS A 32 -58.66 13.22 1.04
N ALA A 33 -57.42 13.25 1.52
CA ALA A 33 -57.07 13.78 2.84
C ALA A 33 -57.32 15.29 3.01
N VAL A 34 -57.43 16.04 1.90
CA VAL A 34 -57.67 17.49 1.92
C VAL A 34 -58.88 17.82 1.05
N ASN A 35 -59.87 18.53 1.61
CA ASN A 35 -61.13 18.90 0.98
C ASN A 35 -60.93 20.00 -0.07
N LEU A 36 -60.35 19.65 -1.23
CA LEU A 36 -60.14 20.54 -2.36
C LEU A 36 -61.10 20.18 -3.50
N CYS A 37 -61.68 21.17 -4.16
CA CYS A 37 -62.34 20.95 -5.45
C CYS A 37 -61.31 20.58 -6.52
N SER A 38 -61.77 19.97 -7.62
CA SER A 38 -60.93 19.49 -8.72
C SER A 38 -60.03 20.58 -9.31
N ASP A 39 -60.50 21.83 -9.39
CA ASP A 39 -59.73 22.96 -9.92
C ASP A 39 -58.62 23.43 -8.97
N CYS A 40 -58.93 23.59 -7.68
CA CYS A 40 -57.92 23.94 -6.68
C CYS A 40 -56.87 22.84 -6.55
N ARG A 41 -57.28 21.58 -6.65
CA ARG A 41 -56.39 20.42 -6.69
C ARG A 41 -55.48 20.44 -7.91
N LYS A 42 -56.01 20.70 -9.12
CA LYS A 42 -55.19 20.86 -10.33
C LYS A 42 -54.16 21.97 -10.18
N LYS A 43 -54.51 23.09 -9.55
CA LYS A 43 -53.58 24.19 -9.25
C LYS A 43 -52.50 23.79 -8.23
N LEU A 44 -52.87 23.05 -7.19
CA LEU A 44 -51.94 22.53 -6.19
C LEU A 44 -50.93 21.54 -6.80
N ILE A 45 -51.41 20.63 -7.65
CA ILE A 45 -50.57 19.64 -8.34
C ILE A 45 -49.65 20.31 -9.37
N LYS A 46 -50.15 21.34 -10.08
CA LYS A 46 -49.39 22.08 -11.09
C LYS A 46 -48.69 23.32 -10.53
N PHE A 47 -48.33 23.32 -9.24
CA PHE A 47 -47.64 24.47 -8.69
C PHE A 47 -46.32 24.68 -9.45
N PRO A 48 -46.14 25.81 -10.16
CA PRO A 48 -44.99 26.00 -11.01
C PRO A 48 -43.76 26.12 -10.12
N ILE A 49 -42.90 25.10 -10.14
CA ILE A 49 -41.62 25.15 -9.43
C ILE A 49 -40.84 26.35 -9.99
N PRO A 50 -40.49 27.35 -9.17
CA PRO A 50 -39.76 28.52 -9.64
C PRO A 50 -38.45 28.08 -10.27
N LYS A 51 -38.08 28.72 -11.40
CA LYS A 51 -36.95 28.30 -12.24
C LYS A 51 -35.64 28.16 -11.44
N TRP A 52 -35.45 28.99 -10.41
CA TRP A 52 -34.26 28.93 -9.55
C TRP A 52 -34.13 27.60 -8.77
N ILE A 53 -35.23 27.02 -8.29
CA ILE A 53 -35.21 25.70 -7.61
C ILE A 53 -34.81 24.60 -8.60
N ARG A 54 -35.20 24.70 -9.88
CA ARG A 54 -34.77 23.74 -10.91
C ARG A 54 -33.25 23.79 -11.14
N PHE A 55 -32.68 24.99 -11.18
CA PHE A 55 -31.23 25.16 -11.27
C PHE A 55 -30.52 24.64 -10.03
N PHE A 56 -31.07 24.86 -8.84
CA PHE A 56 -30.54 24.32 -7.59
C PHE A 56 -30.54 22.79 -7.56
N ALA A 57 -31.65 22.16 -7.92
CA ALA A 57 -31.76 20.70 -8.01
C ALA A 57 -30.78 20.11 -9.03
N LEU A 58 -30.62 20.78 -10.18
CA LEU A 58 -29.61 20.41 -11.17
C LEU A 58 -28.18 20.49 -10.60
N GLY A 59 -27.88 21.54 -9.83
CA GLY A 59 -26.60 21.71 -9.16
C GLY A 59 -26.28 20.58 -8.17
N ILE A 60 -27.24 20.20 -7.31
CA ILE A 60 -27.08 19.07 -6.38
C ILE A 60 -26.83 17.78 -7.15
N LEU A 61 -27.62 17.52 -8.20
CA LEU A 61 -27.47 16.31 -9.01
C LEU A 61 -26.09 16.25 -9.67
N THR A 62 -25.57 17.38 -10.15
CA THR A 62 -24.20 17.46 -10.69
C THR A 62 -23.14 17.12 -9.62
N VAL A 63 -23.24 17.68 -8.42
CA VAL A 63 -22.30 17.39 -7.32
C VAL A 63 -22.37 15.92 -6.90
N MET A 64 -23.57 15.33 -6.86
CA MET A 64 -23.77 13.92 -6.53
C MET A 64 -23.10 12.99 -7.56
N VAL A 65 -23.26 13.28 -8.86
CA VAL A 65 -22.63 12.50 -9.93
C VAL A 65 -21.10 12.60 -9.86
N ILE A 66 -20.55 13.81 -9.66
CA ILE A 66 -19.10 14.01 -9.50
C ILE A 66 -18.57 13.24 -8.29
N SER A 67 -19.31 13.24 -7.18
CA SER A 67 -18.95 12.49 -5.97
C SER A 67 -18.94 10.99 -6.23
N LEU A 68 -19.95 10.47 -6.92
CA LEU A 68 -20.07 9.04 -7.24
C LEU A 68 -18.90 8.56 -8.13
N VAL A 69 -18.53 9.33 -9.15
CA VAL A 69 -17.41 9.01 -10.05
C VAL A 69 -16.08 9.01 -9.29
N ARG A 70 -15.87 9.97 -8.38
CA ARG A 70 -14.66 10.00 -7.54
C ARG A 70 -14.60 8.80 -6.59
N THR A 71 -15.71 8.45 -5.95
CA THR A 71 -15.78 7.33 -5.00
C THR A 71 -15.37 5.99 -5.63
N GLN A 72 -15.71 5.75 -6.90
CA GLN A 72 -15.29 4.52 -7.60
C GLN A 72 -13.76 4.38 -7.68
N GLN A 73 -13.03 5.48 -7.84
CA GLN A 73 -11.57 5.46 -7.90
C GLN A 73 -10.96 5.08 -6.55
N TYR A 74 -11.50 5.60 -5.45
CA TYR A 74 -11.09 5.27 -4.08
C TYR A 74 -11.38 3.81 -3.73
N ILE A 75 -12.58 3.31 -4.04
CA ILE A 75 -12.94 1.91 -3.77
C ILE A 75 -12.01 0.95 -4.52
N SER A 76 -11.75 1.22 -5.80
CA SER A 76 -10.83 0.38 -6.59
C SER A 76 -9.42 0.38 -6.01
N ALA A 77 -8.89 1.54 -5.62
CA ALA A 77 -7.57 1.61 -5.00
C ALA A 77 -7.51 0.88 -3.65
N ALA A 78 -8.54 1.01 -2.81
CA ALA A 78 -8.63 0.30 -1.53
C ALA A 78 -8.63 -1.23 -1.72
N ILE A 79 -9.33 -1.74 -2.74
CA ILE A 79 -9.33 -3.17 -3.07
C ILE A 79 -7.93 -3.63 -3.49
N HIS A 80 -7.24 -2.87 -4.34
CA HIS A 80 -5.87 -3.22 -4.76
C HIS A 80 -4.88 -3.14 -3.61
N LEU A 81 -5.03 -2.18 -2.70
CA LEU A 81 -4.21 -2.07 -1.49
C LEU A 81 -4.40 -3.29 -0.59
N GLY A 82 -5.65 -3.67 -0.29
CA GLY A 82 -5.92 -4.87 0.53
C GLY A 82 -5.43 -6.18 -0.12
N LYS A 83 -5.46 -6.28 -1.46
CA LYS A 83 -4.84 -7.40 -2.17
C LYS A 83 -3.33 -7.42 -2.03
N ALA A 84 -2.69 -6.25 -2.08
CA ALA A 84 -1.24 -6.14 -1.90
C ALA A 84 -0.81 -6.51 -0.48
N GLU A 85 -1.54 -6.03 0.53
CA GLU A 85 -1.32 -6.39 1.95
C GLU A 85 -1.37 -7.91 2.14
N ASN A 86 -2.45 -8.55 1.69
CA ASN A 86 -2.59 -10.01 1.76
C ASN A 86 -1.49 -10.74 0.97
N ALA A 87 -1.05 -10.20 -0.17
CA ALA A 87 0.06 -10.76 -0.92
C ALA A 87 1.40 -10.63 -0.18
N ILE A 88 1.63 -9.55 0.57
CA ILE A 88 2.81 -9.38 1.43
C ILE A 88 2.79 -10.38 2.59
N ASP A 89 1.64 -10.55 3.25
CA ASP A 89 1.47 -11.53 4.33
C ASP A 89 1.76 -12.96 3.85
N GLN A 90 1.38 -13.26 2.60
CA GLN A 90 1.67 -14.53 1.93
C GLN A 90 3.08 -14.61 1.32
N LYS A 91 3.93 -13.59 1.49
CA LYS A 91 5.27 -13.47 0.90
C LYS A 91 5.30 -13.49 -0.65
N HIS A 92 4.17 -13.18 -1.29
CA HIS A 92 4.03 -13.01 -2.74
C HIS A 92 4.42 -11.58 -3.18
N PHE A 93 5.66 -11.17 -2.91
CA PHE A 93 6.10 -9.78 -3.07
C PHE A 93 5.98 -9.23 -4.51
N LEU A 94 6.20 -10.07 -5.53
CA LEU A 94 6.07 -9.62 -6.92
C LEU A 94 4.60 -9.30 -7.28
N THR A 95 3.65 -10.08 -6.76
CA THR A 95 2.21 -9.81 -6.91
C THR A 95 1.83 -8.54 -6.17
N ALA A 96 2.30 -8.38 -4.93
CA ALA A 96 2.06 -7.18 -4.14
C ALA A 96 2.50 -5.91 -4.88
N LYS A 97 3.71 -5.90 -5.47
CA LYS A 97 4.20 -4.75 -6.24
C LYS A 97 3.31 -4.38 -7.42
N ARG A 98 2.79 -5.37 -8.15
CA ARG A 98 1.88 -5.12 -9.29
C ARG A 98 0.60 -4.45 -8.83
N GLU A 99 0.01 -4.93 -7.73
CA GLU A 99 -1.20 -4.35 -7.15
C GLU A 99 -0.94 -2.94 -6.59
N LEU A 100 0.17 -2.72 -5.89
CA LEU A 100 0.56 -1.40 -5.35
C LEU A 100 0.82 -0.38 -6.46
N ALA A 101 1.38 -0.80 -7.60
CA ALA A 101 1.57 0.09 -8.74
C ALA A 101 0.22 0.63 -9.28
N LEU A 102 -0.85 -0.16 -9.22
CA LEU A 102 -2.19 0.30 -9.60
C LEU A 102 -2.75 1.35 -8.62
N VAL A 103 -2.42 1.21 -7.32
CA VAL A 103 -2.77 2.19 -6.28
C VAL A 103 -1.98 3.48 -6.47
N LEU A 104 -0.66 3.39 -6.58
CA LEU A 104 0.25 4.54 -6.68
C LEU A 104 0.09 5.32 -8.00
N ASN A 105 -0.40 4.69 -9.07
CA ASN A 105 -0.78 5.41 -10.29
C ASN A 105 -1.94 6.40 -10.07
N LYS A 106 -2.84 6.10 -9.12
CA LYS A 106 -3.97 6.97 -8.77
C LYS A 106 -3.63 7.91 -7.61
N PHE A 107 -2.90 7.40 -6.63
CA PHE A 107 -2.56 8.07 -5.38
C PHE A 107 -1.05 8.00 -5.12
N PRO A 108 -0.22 8.74 -5.88
CA PRO A 108 1.24 8.64 -5.82
C PRO A 108 1.86 9.09 -4.49
N ALA A 109 1.11 9.87 -3.70
CA ALA A 109 1.53 10.39 -2.40
C ALA A 109 0.93 9.60 -1.21
N ASP A 110 0.25 8.48 -1.46
CA ASP A 110 -0.31 7.66 -0.40
C ASP A 110 0.81 7.01 0.43
N PHE A 111 0.83 7.28 1.73
CA PHE A 111 1.88 6.79 2.62
C PHE A 111 1.87 5.26 2.71
N ASN A 112 0.70 4.66 2.95
CA ASN A 112 0.57 3.22 3.15
C ASN A 112 1.00 2.42 1.91
N ALA A 113 0.55 2.83 0.73
CA ALA A 113 0.93 2.19 -0.52
C ALA A 113 2.43 2.33 -0.80
N ASN A 114 3.06 3.47 -0.50
CA ASN A 114 4.51 3.62 -0.64
C ASN A 114 5.29 2.80 0.41
N ALA A 115 4.81 2.74 1.65
CA ALA A 115 5.40 1.90 2.70
C ALA A 115 5.40 0.42 2.31
N TYR A 116 4.25 -0.12 1.88
CA TYR A 116 4.17 -1.48 1.36
C TYR A 116 4.98 -1.69 0.08
N MET A 117 5.08 -0.67 -0.78
CA MET A 117 5.93 -0.74 -1.97
C MET A 117 7.41 -0.86 -1.59
N MET A 118 7.87 -0.16 -0.56
CA MET A 118 9.21 -0.35 -0.02
C MET A 118 9.43 -1.78 0.48
N VAL A 119 8.50 -2.31 1.28
CA VAL A 119 8.60 -3.68 1.81
C VAL A 119 8.71 -4.69 0.66
N ALA A 120 7.78 -4.66 -0.29
CA ALA A 120 7.78 -5.60 -1.40
C ALA A 120 8.99 -5.41 -2.34
N SER A 121 9.47 -4.17 -2.50
CA SER A 121 10.66 -3.87 -3.32
C SER A 121 11.95 -4.33 -2.65
N ALA A 122 12.05 -4.27 -1.32
CA ALA A 122 13.20 -4.78 -0.58
C ALA A 122 13.37 -6.28 -0.78
N TYR A 123 12.30 -7.06 -0.65
CA TYR A 123 12.34 -8.52 -0.84
C TYR A 123 12.43 -8.97 -2.30
N THR A 124 12.16 -8.09 -3.26
CA THR A 124 12.33 -8.37 -4.70
C THR A 124 13.60 -7.75 -5.29
N PHE A 125 14.42 -7.08 -4.47
CA PHE A 125 15.63 -6.39 -4.90
C PHE A 125 15.40 -5.35 -6.01
N ASP A 126 14.26 -4.66 -5.99
CA ASP A 126 13.97 -3.55 -6.91
C ASP A 126 14.32 -2.22 -6.26
N PHE A 127 15.59 -1.83 -6.39
CA PHE A 127 16.14 -0.64 -5.75
C PHE A 127 15.52 0.65 -6.25
N GLN A 128 15.16 0.69 -7.53
CA GLN A 128 14.57 1.88 -8.10
C GLN A 128 13.20 2.14 -7.48
N ALA A 129 12.35 1.10 -7.40
CA ALA A 129 11.06 1.21 -6.75
C ALA A 129 11.20 1.50 -5.24
N TYR A 130 12.14 0.84 -4.56
CA TYR A 130 12.42 1.08 -3.15
C TYR A 130 12.81 2.54 -2.87
N GLN A 131 13.76 3.11 -3.64
CA GLN A 131 14.21 4.49 -3.46
C GLN A 131 13.11 5.51 -3.78
N ILE A 132 12.34 5.29 -4.84
CA ILE A 132 11.21 6.16 -5.19
C ILE A 132 10.20 6.17 -4.04
N ALA A 133 9.83 5.00 -3.52
CA ALA A 133 8.88 4.89 -2.42
C ALA A 133 9.43 5.48 -1.10
N TYR A 134 10.71 5.24 -0.80
CA TYR A 134 11.40 5.83 0.36
C TYR A 134 11.36 7.35 0.32
N ALA A 135 11.68 7.96 -0.82
CA ALA A 135 11.65 9.42 -0.99
C ALA A 135 10.25 10.02 -0.79
N LYS A 136 9.18 9.24 -0.95
CA LYS A 136 7.80 9.70 -0.70
C LYS A 136 7.41 9.66 0.77
N ILE A 137 8.05 8.83 1.59
CA ILE A 137 7.64 8.60 2.98
C ILE A 137 8.66 9.04 4.03
N ALA A 138 9.90 9.35 3.63
CA ALA A 138 11.00 9.65 4.57
C ALA A 138 10.68 10.73 5.62
N ASP A 139 9.89 11.75 5.25
CA ASP A 139 9.53 12.87 6.13
C ASP A 139 8.07 12.82 6.62
N VAL A 140 7.34 11.74 6.35
CA VAL A 140 5.92 11.61 6.70
C VAL A 140 5.79 10.90 8.05
N LYS A 141 5.14 11.56 9.01
CA LYS A 141 4.79 10.93 10.30
C LYS A 141 3.59 10.02 10.12
N THR A 142 3.64 8.83 10.71
CA THR A 142 2.53 7.88 10.75
C THR A 142 2.22 7.50 12.19
N ASP A 143 0.94 7.30 12.48
CA ASP A 143 0.47 6.75 13.76
C ASP A 143 0.42 5.20 13.72
N ASP A 144 0.57 4.59 12.54
CA ASP A 144 0.61 3.15 12.35
C ASP A 144 2.00 2.59 12.65
N GLN A 145 2.20 2.23 13.92
CA GLN A 145 3.46 1.69 14.41
C GLN A 145 3.80 0.31 13.81
N ASP A 146 2.79 -0.50 13.49
CA ASP A 146 2.98 -1.85 12.96
C ASP A 146 3.53 -1.80 11.53
N LEU A 147 2.95 -0.94 10.70
CA LEU A 147 3.46 -0.70 9.35
C LEU A 147 4.87 -0.10 9.37
N PHE A 148 5.13 0.85 10.29
CA PHE A 148 6.45 1.44 10.45
C PHE A 148 7.51 0.38 10.83
N ASN A 149 7.20 -0.51 11.77
CA ASN A 149 8.08 -1.62 12.16
C ASN A 149 8.35 -2.57 10.98
N THR A 150 7.33 -2.82 10.14
CA THR A 150 7.46 -3.64 8.93
C THR A 150 8.41 -2.99 7.92
N VAL A 151 8.30 -1.68 7.70
CA VAL A 151 9.20 -0.91 6.83
C VAL A 151 10.63 -0.92 7.37
N ASN A 152 10.82 -0.75 8.69
CA ASN A 152 12.14 -0.83 9.30
C ASN A 152 12.77 -2.21 9.12
N THR A 153 12.00 -3.27 9.33
CA THR A 153 12.47 -4.65 9.10
C THR A 153 12.90 -4.86 7.65
N ALA A 154 12.13 -4.36 6.68
CA ALA A 154 12.48 -4.43 5.26
C ALA A 154 13.73 -3.59 4.93
N SER A 155 13.89 -2.46 5.60
CA SER A 155 15.06 -1.57 5.45
C SER A 155 16.31 -2.16 6.08
N ASP A 156 16.19 -2.82 7.23
CA ASP A 156 17.28 -3.57 7.85
C ASP A 156 17.69 -4.73 6.94
N TYR A 157 16.72 -5.47 6.39
CA TYR A 157 16.98 -6.54 5.42
C TYR A 157 17.74 -6.03 4.19
N ILE A 158 17.29 -4.93 3.57
CA ILE A 158 18.00 -4.38 2.41
C ILE A 158 19.39 -3.88 2.81
N SER A 159 19.54 -3.27 3.99
CA SER A 159 20.84 -2.79 4.47
C SER A 159 21.86 -3.91 4.74
N GLN A 160 21.38 -5.13 5.03
CA GLN A 160 22.22 -6.31 5.18
C GLN A 160 22.67 -6.88 3.84
N VAL A 161 21.94 -6.60 2.75
CA VAL A 161 22.25 -7.11 1.42
C VAL A 161 23.19 -6.17 0.68
N PHE A 162 23.24 -4.88 1.08
CA PHE A 162 24.00 -3.85 0.39
C PHE A 162 25.17 -3.33 1.22
N PRO A 163 26.34 -3.14 0.58
CA PRO A 163 27.47 -2.53 1.24
C PRO A 163 27.20 -1.04 1.52
N LYS A 164 27.39 -0.64 2.78
CA LYS A 164 27.31 0.75 3.23
C LYS A 164 28.48 1.56 2.66
N ASP A 165 29.67 0.98 2.58
CA ASP A 165 30.82 1.63 1.95
C ASP A 165 30.81 1.42 0.42
N THR A 166 30.08 2.32 -0.25
CA THR A 166 29.98 2.33 -1.72
C THR A 166 31.32 2.58 -2.41
N LEU A 167 32.27 3.26 -1.76
CA LEU A 167 33.59 3.54 -2.33
C LEU A 167 34.48 2.29 -2.26
N MET A 168 34.43 1.56 -1.15
CA MET A 168 35.11 0.28 -1.02
C MET A 168 34.53 -0.76 -1.99
N TYR A 169 33.20 -0.81 -2.15
CA TYR A 169 32.58 -1.67 -3.15
C TYR A 169 33.09 -1.36 -4.57
N LYS A 170 33.17 -0.08 -4.96
CA LYS A 170 33.74 0.33 -6.27
C LYS A 170 35.19 -0.13 -6.43
N ARG A 171 36.01 -0.07 -5.38
CA ARG A 171 37.40 -0.55 -5.41
C ARG A 171 37.47 -2.06 -5.61
N ILE A 172 36.62 -2.83 -4.92
CA ILE A 172 36.51 -4.28 -5.09
C ILE A 172 36.14 -4.63 -6.54
N VAL A 173 35.12 -3.97 -7.09
CA VAL A 173 34.71 -4.16 -8.50
C VAL A 173 35.84 -3.84 -9.47
N ALA A 174 36.61 -2.77 -9.23
CA ALA A 174 37.75 -2.40 -10.08
C ALA A 174 38.88 -3.44 -10.11
N VAL A 175 38.96 -4.31 -9.10
CA VAL A 175 39.96 -5.39 -9.02
C VAL A 175 39.33 -6.79 -9.11
N ALA A 176 38.10 -6.91 -9.61
CA ALA A 176 37.31 -8.14 -9.63
C ALA A 176 38.02 -9.37 -10.24
N ASN A 177 39.00 -9.16 -11.14
CA ASN A 177 39.76 -10.24 -11.78
C ASN A 177 41.17 -10.45 -11.18
N ASP A 178 41.57 -9.67 -10.19
CA ASP A 178 42.89 -9.74 -9.54
C ASP A 178 42.75 -10.40 -8.16
N LYS A 179 42.94 -11.73 -8.15
CA LYS A 179 42.84 -12.56 -6.95
C LYS A 179 43.69 -12.03 -5.79
N VAL A 180 44.91 -11.58 -6.05
CA VAL A 180 45.83 -11.13 -5.00
C VAL A 180 45.29 -9.86 -4.33
N LYS A 181 44.81 -8.90 -5.12
CA LYS A 181 44.20 -7.69 -4.59
C LYS A 181 42.89 -7.96 -3.86
N LEU A 182 42.06 -8.86 -4.38
CA LEU A 182 40.82 -9.25 -3.72
C LEU A 182 41.08 -9.85 -2.34
N LEU A 183 42.02 -10.78 -2.21
CA LEU A 183 42.38 -11.39 -0.93
C LEU A 183 42.93 -10.35 0.06
N ALA A 184 43.78 -9.42 -0.40
CA ALA A 184 44.26 -8.32 0.43
C ALA A 184 43.13 -7.40 0.93
N MET A 185 42.04 -7.29 0.18
CA MET A 185 40.87 -6.48 0.58
C MET A 185 39.97 -7.16 1.61
N VAL A 186 39.99 -8.50 1.73
CA VAL A 186 39.14 -9.24 2.68
C VAL A 186 39.35 -8.77 4.12
N ASP A 187 40.62 -8.61 4.51
CA ASP A 187 41.00 -8.21 5.86
C ASP A 187 40.97 -6.68 6.05
N SER A 188 40.79 -5.91 4.98
CA SER A 188 40.72 -4.43 5.02
C SER A 188 39.34 -3.87 5.35
N THR A 189 38.32 -4.73 5.45
CA THR A 189 36.95 -4.36 5.78
C THR A 189 36.38 -5.29 6.84
N ASP A 190 35.59 -4.74 7.76
CA ASP A 190 34.83 -5.53 8.72
C ASP A 190 33.40 -5.82 8.24
N GLU A 191 32.97 -5.16 7.16
CA GLU A 191 31.62 -5.30 6.63
C GLU A 191 31.44 -6.67 5.97
N ILE A 192 30.55 -7.47 6.56
CA ILE A 192 30.25 -8.85 6.13
C ILE A 192 29.82 -8.90 4.66
N VAL A 193 28.98 -7.94 4.23
CA VAL A 193 28.47 -7.86 2.85
C VAL A 193 29.60 -7.71 1.85
N LEU A 194 30.58 -6.85 2.14
CA LEU A 194 31.76 -6.65 1.29
C LEU A 194 32.62 -7.91 1.20
N LYS A 195 32.79 -8.64 2.32
CA LYS A 195 33.50 -9.94 2.32
C LYS A 195 32.81 -10.95 1.41
N VAL A 196 31.48 -11.00 1.42
CA VAL A 196 30.71 -11.89 0.54
C VAL A 196 30.81 -11.47 -0.93
N HIS A 197 30.81 -10.17 -1.23
CA HIS A 197 31.07 -9.69 -2.60
C HIS A 197 32.48 -10.09 -3.09
N ILE A 198 33.51 -9.95 -2.26
CA ILE A 198 34.86 -10.41 -2.60
C ILE A 198 34.88 -11.91 -2.84
N ALA A 199 34.24 -12.69 -1.96
CA ALA A 199 34.12 -14.14 -2.11
C ALA A 199 33.39 -14.52 -3.41
N ASN A 200 32.37 -13.75 -3.82
CA ASN A 200 31.67 -13.97 -5.08
C ASN A 200 32.58 -13.75 -6.30
N PHE A 201 33.43 -12.71 -6.30
CA PHE A 201 34.42 -12.55 -7.36
C PHE A 201 35.47 -13.67 -7.38
N LEU A 202 35.92 -14.13 -6.21
CA LEU A 202 36.83 -15.28 -6.12
C LEU A 202 36.16 -16.58 -6.61
N TYR A 203 34.86 -16.73 -6.41
CA TYR A 203 34.08 -17.85 -6.95
C TYR A 203 34.11 -17.89 -8.48
N GLU A 204 33.97 -16.75 -9.15
CA GLU A 204 34.10 -16.64 -10.62
C GLU A 204 35.51 -17.03 -11.10
N THR A 205 36.55 -16.76 -10.30
CA THR A 205 37.92 -17.23 -10.57
C THR A 205 38.18 -18.70 -10.20
N LYS A 206 37.14 -19.43 -9.76
CA LYS A 206 37.17 -20.84 -9.32
C LYS A 206 38.05 -21.11 -8.10
N ASP A 207 38.32 -20.08 -7.29
CA ASP A 207 39.16 -20.19 -6.09
C ASP A 207 38.37 -20.64 -4.86
N TYR A 208 37.76 -21.82 -4.95
CA TYR A 208 36.76 -22.30 -4.01
C TYR A 208 37.24 -22.42 -2.56
N ASP A 209 38.53 -22.72 -2.34
CA ASP A 209 39.10 -22.85 -0.99
C ASP A 209 39.05 -21.53 -0.22
N HIS A 210 39.43 -20.43 -0.88
CA HIS A 210 39.37 -19.10 -0.27
C HIS A 210 37.92 -18.63 -0.10
N VAL A 211 37.04 -18.93 -1.07
CA VAL A 211 35.60 -18.62 -0.95
C VAL A 211 35.02 -19.29 0.29
N GLU A 212 35.26 -20.59 0.47
CA GLU A 212 34.78 -21.32 1.64
C GLU A 212 35.32 -20.73 2.95
N GLY A 213 36.62 -20.41 3.00
CA GLY A 213 37.24 -19.79 4.18
C GLY A 213 36.61 -18.45 4.55
N ILE A 214 36.39 -17.56 3.57
CA ILE A 214 35.77 -16.25 3.77
C ILE A 214 34.31 -16.42 4.22
N VAL A 215 33.55 -17.27 3.52
CA VAL A 215 32.14 -17.50 3.80
C VAL A 215 31.93 -18.10 5.18
N ASN A 216 32.76 -19.06 5.62
CA ASN A 216 32.67 -19.60 6.97
C ASN A 216 32.97 -18.55 8.05
N LYS A 217 33.91 -17.61 7.82
CA LYS A 217 34.14 -16.48 8.74
C LYS A 217 32.92 -15.56 8.83
N VAL A 218 32.28 -15.29 7.69
CA VAL A 218 31.03 -14.53 7.63
C VAL A 218 29.93 -15.24 8.44
N LEU A 219 29.72 -16.54 8.22
CA LEU A 219 28.69 -17.33 8.90
C LEU A 219 28.97 -17.54 10.39
N ALA A 220 30.24 -17.47 10.81
CA ALA A 220 30.59 -17.45 12.22
C ALA A 220 30.14 -16.15 12.91
N THR A 221 29.99 -15.06 12.16
CA THR A 221 29.53 -13.76 12.68
C THR A 221 28.01 -13.64 12.57
N ASP A 222 27.45 -13.99 11.41
CA ASP A 222 26.01 -14.05 11.17
C ASP A 222 25.64 -15.41 10.54
N PRO A 223 25.21 -16.38 11.36
CA PRO A 223 24.84 -17.72 10.89
C PRO A 223 23.69 -17.74 9.87
N ASN A 224 22.87 -16.68 9.81
CA ASN A 224 21.69 -16.60 8.96
C ASN A 224 21.91 -15.72 7.72
N PHE A 225 23.16 -15.33 7.42
CA PHE A 225 23.47 -14.47 6.28
C PHE A 225 23.21 -15.18 4.94
N TYR A 226 22.03 -14.95 4.37
CA TYR A 226 21.52 -15.71 3.21
C TYR A 226 22.49 -15.76 2.02
N GLN A 227 23.13 -14.64 1.69
CA GLN A 227 24.07 -14.58 0.56
C GLN A 227 25.28 -15.50 0.77
N ALA A 228 25.81 -15.56 1.99
CA ALA A 228 26.92 -16.45 2.34
C ALA A 228 26.49 -17.92 2.31
N LEU A 229 25.31 -18.26 2.83
CA LEU A 229 24.77 -19.62 2.79
C LEU A 229 24.54 -20.11 1.35
N SER A 230 23.98 -19.23 0.50
CA SER A 230 23.80 -19.50 -0.93
C SER A 230 25.14 -19.75 -1.62
N LEU A 231 26.13 -18.88 -1.38
CA LEU A 231 27.46 -19.01 -1.97
C LEU A 231 28.19 -20.27 -1.48
N LEU A 232 28.09 -20.63 -0.19
CA LEU A 232 28.64 -21.86 0.35
C LEU A 232 28.05 -23.09 -0.35
N THR A 233 26.73 -23.10 -0.54
CA THR A 233 26.02 -24.17 -1.24
C THR A 233 26.54 -24.32 -2.67
N ALA A 234 26.73 -23.20 -3.38
CA ALA A 234 27.28 -23.17 -4.73
C ALA A 234 28.73 -23.68 -4.79
N VAL A 235 29.57 -23.32 -3.81
CA VAL A 235 30.95 -23.83 -3.67
C VAL A 235 30.94 -25.34 -3.49
N LYS A 236 30.18 -25.85 -2.51
CA LYS A 236 30.14 -27.29 -2.21
C LYS A 236 29.63 -28.14 -3.36
N ARG A 237 28.71 -27.59 -4.17
CA ARG A 237 28.23 -28.24 -5.39
C ARG A 237 29.35 -28.40 -6.41
N ASN A 238 30.19 -27.38 -6.60
CA ASN A 238 31.24 -27.37 -7.61
C ASN A 238 32.49 -28.17 -7.20
N THR A 239 32.77 -28.30 -5.91
CA THR A 239 33.93 -29.06 -5.41
C THR A 239 33.66 -30.57 -5.28
N ALA A 240 32.56 -31.08 -5.86
CA ALA A 240 32.12 -32.48 -5.78
C ALA A 240 32.00 -33.06 -4.36
N ASN A 241 31.97 -32.21 -3.34
CA ASN A 241 31.92 -32.60 -1.93
C ASN A 241 30.45 -32.76 -1.49
N MET A 242 29.64 -33.41 -2.33
CA MET A 242 28.18 -33.48 -2.19
C MET A 242 27.73 -34.30 -0.96
N MET A 243 28.56 -35.20 -0.43
CA MET A 243 28.20 -35.93 0.80
C MET A 243 28.03 -35.00 2.01
N LYS A 244 28.80 -33.91 2.11
CA LYS A 244 28.62 -32.92 3.20
C LYS A 244 27.42 -32.01 3.00
N LEU A 245 26.99 -31.79 1.75
CA LEU A 245 25.82 -30.94 1.42
C LEU A 245 24.52 -31.46 2.03
N TRP A 246 24.33 -32.77 2.09
CA TRP A 246 23.12 -33.36 2.69
C TRP A 246 22.97 -33.04 4.18
N GLN A 247 24.07 -32.96 4.93
CA GLN A 247 24.01 -32.55 6.35
C GLN A 247 23.60 -31.08 6.51
N TYR A 248 24.10 -30.19 5.66
CA TYR A 248 23.71 -28.77 5.70
C TYR A 248 22.28 -28.54 5.22
N ALA A 249 21.82 -29.27 4.19
CA ALA A 249 20.44 -29.20 3.71
C ALA A 249 19.42 -29.65 4.78
N ILE A 250 19.75 -30.66 5.59
CA ILE A 250 18.90 -31.11 6.71
C ILE A 250 18.82 -30.07 7.82
N VAL A 251 19.95 -29.44 8.18
CA VAL A 251 19.97 -28.34 9.16
C VAL A 251 19.13 -27.15 8.65
N TYR A 252 19.24 -26.83 7.36
CA TYR A 252 18.43 -25.80 6.72
C TYR A 252 16.93 -26.13 6.76
N TRP A 253 16.57 -27.39 6.47
CA TRP A 253 15.18 -27.82 6.44
C TRP A 253 14.51 -27.71 7.82
N HIS A 254 15.27 -27.88 8.90
CA HIS A 254 14.78 -27.66 10.26
C HIS A 254 14.76 -26.19 10.70
N LEU A 255 15.63 -25.34 10.15
CA LEU A 255 15.69 -23.91 10.48
C LEU A 255 14.70 -23.05 9.68
N THR A 256 14.18 -23.54 8.56
CA THR A 256 13.11 -22.86 7.80
C THR A 256 11.78 -23.62 7.94
N PRO A 257 10.98 -23.38 8.99
CA PRO A 257 9.62 -23.90 9.03
C PRO A 257 8.80 -23.30 7.87
N LYS A 258 8.38 -24.16 6.93
CA LYS A 258 7.28 -23.94 5.97
C LYS A 258 7.43 -22.82 4.91
N ILE A 259 8.58 -22.66 4.26
CA ILE A 259 8.70 -21.71 3.11
C ILE A 259 8.60 -22.39 1.71
N PHE A 260 8.71 -23.71 1.61
CA PHE A 260 8.63 -24.43 0.33
C PHE A 260 7.49 -25.46 0.28
N MET A 261 6.24 -24.98 0.32
CA MET A 261 5.08 -25.73 -0.19
C MET A 261 4.39 -24.83 -1.23
N PHE A 262 4.90 -24.86 -2.45
CA PHE A 262 4.24 -24.41 -3.68
C PHE A 262 4.53 -25.46 -4.75
#